data_AF-A0A7J7G443-F1
#
_entry.id   AF-A0A7J7G443-F1
#
_cell.length_a   1.000
_cell.length_b   1.000
_cell.length_c   1.000
_cell.angle_alpha   90.00
_cell.angle_beta   90.00
_cell.angle_gamma   90.00
#
_symmetry.space_group_name_H-M   'P 1'
#
loop_
_entity.id
_entity.type
_entity.pdbx_description
1 polymer ?
#
loop_
_entity_poly.entity_id
_entity_poly.type
_entity_poly.pdbx_seq_one_letter_code
_entity_poly.pdbx_strand_id
1 'polypeptide(L)'
;MREKYQILAEIELKLSTSNERPSDARPGEFSLYEEALKRGLRLLLPQIVVDVLNRLEVAPGQLMPNAWKILLACASTWPQANEGVTMTVDEFFACYKASGQQET
;
A
#
# COMPACT_ATOMS: atom_id res chain seq x y z
N MET A 1 -19.66 0.92 -1.87
CA MET A 1 -18.19 0.99 -2.05
C MET A 1 -17.61 2.20 -1.36
N ARG A 2 -18.02 3.43 -1.74
CA ARG A 2 -17.52 4.68 -1.15
C ARG A 2 -17.69 4.77 0.37
N GLU A 3 -18.92 4.66 0.88
CA GLU A 3 -19.20 4.74 2.32
C GLU A 3 -18.51 3.63 3.12
N LYS A 4 -18.55 2.39 2.60
CA LYS A 4 -17.94 1.21 3.21
C LYS A 4 -16.44 1.38 3.50
N TYR A 5 -15.71 2.06 2.61
CA TYR A 5 -14.25 2.21 2.71
C TYR A 5 -13.82 3.65 3.00
N GLN A 6 -14.75 4.55 3.35
CA GLN A 6 -14.50 5.96 3.70
C GLN A 6 -13.74 6.71 2.59
N ILE A 7 -14.13 6.46 1.33
CA ILE A 7 -13.50 7.09 0.17
C ILE A 7 -13.99 8.54 0.05
N LEU A 8 -13.07 9.50 -0.02
CA LEU A 8 -13.40 10.93 -0.15
C LEU A 8 -14.26 11.20 -1.39
N ALA A 9 -15.14 12.19 -1.29
CA ALA A 9 -16.03 12.60 -2.38
C ALA A 9 -15.24 13.12 -3.61
N GLU A 10 -14.06 13.69 -3.35
CA GLU A 10 -13.12 14.22 -4.35
C GLU A 10 -12.46 13.13 -5.21
N ILE A 11 -12.39 11.88 -4.70
CA ILE A 11 -11.78 10.78 -5.43
C ILE A 11 -12.83 10.15 -6.34
N GLU A 12 -12.67 10.32 -7.65
CA GLU A 12 -13.54 9.68 -8.64
C GLU A 12 -13.33 8.16 -8.64
N LEU A 13 -14.43 7.42 -8.55
CA LEU A 13 -14.41 5.95 -8.57
C LEU A 13 -14.84 5.46 -9.96
N LYS A 14 -13.95 4.69 -10.58
CA LYS A 14 -14.18 4.07 -11.88
C LYS A 14 -14.19 2.55 -11.74
N LEU A 15 -15.23 1.91 -12.27
CA LEU A 15 -15.26 0.45 -12.38
C LEU A 15 -14.29 0.01 -13.48
N SER A 16 -13.46 -1.00 -13.18
CA SER A 16 -12.61 -1.63 -14.18
C SER A 16 -13.48 -2.35 -15.21
N THR A 17 -13.11 -2.25 -16.48
CA THR A 17 -13.67 -3.12 -17.52
C THR A 17 -13.10 -4.55 -17.40
N SER A 18 -13.74 -5.55 -18.01
CA SER A 18 -13.33 -6.97 -17.87
C SER A 18 -11.90 -7.26 -18.33
N ASN A 19 -11.32 -6.39 -19.16
CA ASN A 19 -9.96 -6.54 -19.70
C ASN A 19 -8.92 -5.68 -18.97
N GLU A 20 -9.33 -4.73 -18.12
CA GLU A 20 -8.40 -3.85 -17.42
C GLU A 20 -7.90 -4.52 -16.14
N ARG A 21 -6.58 -4.57 -15.99
CA ARG A 21 -5.92 -5.03 -14.77
C ARG A 21 -5.59 -3.84 -13.87
N PRO A 22 -5.44 -4.05 -12.55
CA PRO A 22 -4.96 -2.99 -11.65
C PRO A 22 -3.56 -2.45 -12.01
N SER A 23 -2.77 -3.18 -12.79
CA SER A 23 -1.50 -2.70 -13.35
C SER A 23 -1.65 -1.70 -14.49
N ASP A 24 -2.84 -1.59 -15.09
CA ASP A 24 -3.06 -0.81 -16.33
C ASP A 24 -3.53 0.62 -16.01
N ALA A 25 -3.17 1.13 -14.83
CA ALA A 25 -3.52 2.47 -14.39
C ALA A 25 -2.98 3.52 -15.36
N ARG A 26 -3.83 4.46 -15.76
CA ARG A 26 -3.48 5.54 -16.69
C ARG A 26 -2.77 6.68 -15.95
N PRO A 27 -1.99 7.52 -16.65
CA PRO A 27 -1.42 8.72 -16.02
C PRO A 27 -2.52 9.58 -15.37
N GLY A 28 -2.33 9.92 -14.09
CA GLY A 28 -3.31 10.67 -13.29
C GLY A 28 -4.39 9.81 -12.61
N GLU A 29 -4.44 8.51 -12.91
CA GLU A 29 -5.29 7.53 -12.21
C GLU A 29 -4.41 6.62 -11.33
N PHE A 30 -5.01 6.02 -10.31
CA PHE A 30 -4.42 4.87 -9.62
C PHE A 30 -5.48 3.77 -9.49
N SER A 31 -5.02 2.53 -9.57
CA SER A 31 -5.88 1.35 -9.43
C SER A 31 -5.49 0.59 -8.16
N LEU A 32 -6.45 -0.09 -7.56
CA LEU A 32 -6.22 -0.85 -6.33
C LEU A 32 -7.16 -2.05 -6.28
N TYR A 33 -6.64 -3.19 -5.80
CA TYR A 33 -7.48 -4.35 -5.55
C TYR A 33 -8.48 -4.06 -4.42
N GLU A 34 -9.73 -4.51 -4.57
CA GLU A 34 -10.73 -4.39 -3.50
C GLU A 34 -10.25 -5.08 -2.20
N GLU A 35 -9.49 -6.17 -2.33
CA GLU A 35 -8.89 -6.87 -1.20
C GLU A 35 -7.99 -5.96 -0.35
N ALA A 36 -7.26 -5.02 -0.95
CA ALA A 36 -6.45 -4.08 -0.17
C ALA A 36 -7.32 -3.20 0.75
N LEU A 37 -8.47 -2.73 0.25
CA LEU A 37 -9.44 -1.98 1.04
C LEU A 37 -10.07 -2.84 2.16
N LYS A 38 -10.39 -4.11 1.86
CA LYS A 38 -10.87 -5.08 2.86
C LYS A 38 -9.83 -5.36 3.95
N ARG A 39 -8.54 -5.33 3.61
CA ARG A 39 -7.42 -5.50 4.56
C ARG A 39 -7.10 -4.23 5.37
N GLY A 40 -7.91 -3.18 5.24
CA GLY A 40 -7.78 -1.98 6.06
C GLY A 40 -7.07 -0.81 5.38
N LEU A 41 -6.69 -0.93 4.10
CA LEU A 41 -6.20 0.23 3.36
C LEU A 41 -7.29 1.31 3.32
N ARG A 42 -6.91 2.54 3.65
CA ARG A 42 -7.76 3.72 3.52
C ARG A 42 -7.06 4.71 2.58
N LEU A 43 -7.87 5.52 1.92
CA LEU A 43 -7.38 6.51 0.96
C LEU A 43 -6.83 7.73 1.71
N LEU A 44 -5.91 8.44 1.07
CA LEU A 44 -4.74 9.09 1.70
C LEU A 44 -3.78 8.04 2.26
N LEU A 45 -2.94 7.50 1.38
CA LEU A 45 -1.91 6.53 1.75
C LEU A 45 -0.94 7.17 2.77
N PRO A 46 -0.56 6.48 3.85
CA PRO A 46 0.52 6.94 4.73
C PRO A 46 1.78 7.25 3.91
N GLN A 47 2.55 8.28 4.28
CA GLN A 47 3.73 8.71 3.53
C GLN A 47 4.71 7.55 3.25
N ILE A 48 4.96 6.71 4.26
CA ILE A 48 5.82 5.52 4.12
C ILE A 48 5.33 4.54 3.03
N VAL A 49 4.02 4.40 2.84
CA VAL A 49 3.47 3.56 1.77
C VAL A 49 3.83 4.15 0.41
N VAL A 50 3.68 5.46 0.27
CA VAL A 50 4.03 6.19 -0.96
C VAL A 50 5.53 6.07 -1.24
N ASP A 51 6.37 6.23 -0.22
CA ASP A 51 7.83 6.17 -0.35
C ASP A 51 8.31 4.77 -0.76
N VAL A 52 7.71 3.71 -0.21
CA VAL A 52 8.01 2.32 -0.60
C VAL A 52 7.59 2.05 -2.04
N LEU A 53 6.38 2.48 -2.44
CA LEU A 53 5.90 2.32 -3.81
C LEU A 53 6.79 3.08 -4.82
N ASN A 54 7.19 4.31 -4.49
CA ASN A 54 8.11 5.10 -5.30
C ASN A 54 9.49 4.44 -5.40
N ARG A 55 10.02 3.90 -4.29
CA ARG A 55 11.32 3.20 -4.27
C ARG A 55 11.31 1.91 -5.09
N LEU A 56 10.15 1.25 -5.18
CA LEU A 56 9.95 0.07 -6.02
C LEU A 56 9.57 0.42 -7.47
N GLU A 57 9.31 1.69 -7.76
CA GLU A 57 8.80 2.17 -9.05
C GLU A 57 7.52 1.45 -9.49
N VAL A 58 6.64 1.14 -8.53
CA VAL A 58 5.37 0.43 -8.77
C VAL A 58 4.15 1.27 -8.41
N ALA A 59 3.10 1.15 -9.22
CA ALA A 59 1.79 1.71 -8.88
C ALA A 59 1.15 0.91 -7.72
N PRO A 60 0.25 1.53 -6.92
CA PRO A 60 -0.49 0.82 -5.87
C PRO A 60 -1.18 -0.49 -6.33
N GLY A 61 -1.68 -0.49 -7.56
CA GLY A 61 -2.35 -1.63 -8.18
C GLY A 61 -1.43 -2.76 -8.63
N GLN A 62 -0.13 -2.52 -8.72
CA GLN A 62 0.87 -3.55 -9.01
C GLN A 62 1.32 -4.27 -7.73
N LEU A 63 1.11 -3.67 -6.55
CA LEU A 63 1.45 -4.30 -5.28
C LEU A 63 0.46 -5.40 -4.93
N MET A 64 0.98 -6.61 -4.73
CA MET A 64 0.16 -7.78 -4.40
C MET A 64 -0.58 -7.61 -3.05
N PRO A 65 -1.79 -8.17 -2.88
CA PRO A 65 -2.56 -8.05 -1.63
C PRO A 65 -1.82 -8.51 -0.37
N ASN A 66 -0.91 -9.49 -0.50
CA ASN A 66 -0.09 -9.94 0.63
C ASN A 66 0.99 -8.92 1.00
N ALA A 67 1.60 -8.26 0.03
CA ALA A 67 2.62 -7.24 0.27
C ALA A 67 2.00 -6.00 0.93
N TRP A 68 0.75 -5.64 0.58
CA TRP A 68 -0.01 -4.61 1.28
C TRP A 68 -0.13 -4.87 2.78
N LYS A 69 -0.44 -6.11 3.19
CA LYS A 69 -0.54 -6.46 4.61
C LYS A 69 0.78 -6.25 5.35
N ILE A 70 1.89 -6.67 4.77
CA ILE A 70 3.23 -6.53 5.37
C ILE A 70 3.57 -5.05 5.52
N LEU A 71 3.39 -4.28 4.44
CA LEU A 71 3.68 -2.85 4.43
C LEU A 71 2.85 -2.08 5.47
N LEU A 72 1.53 -2.32 5.53
CA LEU A 72 0.66 -1.68 6.51
C LEU A 72 0.93 -2.15 7.94
N ALA A 73 1.28 -3.43 8.14
CA ALA A 73 1.67 -3.94 9.45
C ALA A 73 2.93 -3.23 9.94
N CYS A 74 4.00 -3.17 9.13
CA CYS A 74 5.22 -2.45 9.49
C CYS A 74 4.92 -0.96 9.75
N ALA A 75 4.18 -0.29 8.88
CA ALA A 75 3.86 1.13 9.04
C ALA A 75 3.06 1.43 10.33
N SER A 76 2.20 0.50 10.77
CA SER A 76 1.36 0.68 11.96
C SER A 76 2.03 0.22 13.25
N THR A 77 2.88 -0.81 13.22
CA THR A 77 3.58 -1.31 14.40
C THR A 77 4.86 -0.56 14.70
N TRP A 78 5.52 0.00 13.69
CA TRP A 78 6.79 0.70 13.86
C TRP A 78 6.73 1.84 14.89
N PRO A 79 5.76 2.78 14.83
CA PRO A 79 5.70 3.86 15.82
C PRO A 79 5.46 3.34 17.24
N GLN A 80 4.86 2.16 17.41
CA GLN A 80 4.64 1.55 18.72
C GLN A 80 5.94 0.98 19.30
N ALA A 81 6.84 0.49 18.43
CA ALA A 81 8.14 -0.05 18.82
C ALA A 81 9.24 1.03 18.94
N ASN A 82 9.08 2.15 18.23
CA ASN A 82 10.12 3.18 18.06
C ASN A 82 9.68 4.56 18.61
N GLU A 83 9.02 4.58 19.78
CA GLU A 83 8.69 5.83 20.51
C GLU A 83 7.93 6.89 19.69
N GLY A 84 7.07 6.46 18.77
CA GLY A 84 6.28 7.35 17.91
C GLY A 84 7.03 7.85 16.67
N VAL A 85 8.28 7.44 16.45
CA VAL A 85 9.01 7.75 15.23
C VAL A 85 8.35 7.05 14.04
N THR A 86 8.19 7.78 12.94
CA THR A 86 7.66 7.22 11.69
C THR A 86 8.73 6.41 10.98
N MET A 87 8.36 5.23 10.48
CA MET A 87 9.25 4.37 9.70
C MET A 87 9.70 5.07 8.43
N THR A 88 11.00 5.00 8.12
CA THR A 88 11.58 5.43 6.86
C THR A 88 11.58 4.30 5.84
N VAL A 89 11.71 4.65 4.55
CA VAL A 89 11.77 3.65 3.46
C VAL A 89 12.96 2.70 3.62
N ASP A 90 14.13 3.20 4.07
CA ASP A 90 15.32 2.37 4.22
C ASP A 90 15.18 1.40 5.41
N GLU A 91 14.54 1.82 6.51
CA GLU A 91 14.22 0.94 7.64
C GLU A 91 13.25 -0.17 7.23
N PHE A 92 12.23 0.14 6.42
CA PHE A 92 11.32 -0.88 5.89
C PHE A 92 12.08 -1.97 5.12
N PHE A 93 12.98 -1.58 4.21
CA PHE A 93 13.77 -2.54 3.43
C PHE A 93 14.80 -3.28 4.27
N ALA A 94 15.34 -2.67 5.33
CA ALA A 94 16.20 -3.35 6.29
C ALA A 94 15.43 -4.47 7.00
N CYS A 95 14.23 -4.20 7.50
CA CYS A 95 13.36 -5.21 8.13
C CYS A 95 12.96 -6.32 7.16
N TYR A 96 12.59 -5.96 5.93
CA TYR A 96 12.22 -6.93 4.92
C TYR A 96 13.38 -7.88 4.58
N LYS A 97 14.60 -7.35 4.41
CA LYS A 97 15.80 -8.16 4.18
C LYS A 97 16.13 -9.08 5.36
N ALA A 98 16.06 -8.57 6.59
CA ALA A 98 16.30 -9.36 7.79
C ALA A 98 15.34 -10.55 7.91
N SER A 99 14.07 -10.37 7.50
CA SER A 99 13.07 -11.45 7.50
C SER A 99 13.35 -12.54 6.46
N GLY A 100 14.06 -12.22 5.37
CA GLY A 100 14.44 -13.19 4.33
C GLY A 100 15.74 -13.95 4.61
N GLN A 101 16.45 -13.62 5.70
CA GLN A 101 17.71 -14.29 6.09
C GLN A 101 17.53 -15.34 7.19
N GLN A 102 16.30 -15.68 7.57
CA GLN A 102 16.02 -16.74 8.55
C GLN A 102 15.69 -18.11 7.93
N GLU A 103 15.75 -18.23 6.60
CA GLU A 103 15.56 -19.50 5.88
C GLU A 103 16.88 -19.96 5.22
N THR A 104 17.82 -20.45 6.03
CA THR A 104 18.93 -21.33 5.58
C THR A 104 19.36 -22.26 6.71
#